data_AF-A0A957HG83-F1
#
_entry.id   AF-A0A957HG83-F1
#
_cell.length_a   1.000
_cell.length_b   1.000
_cell.length_c   1.000
_cell.angle_alpha   90.00
_cell.angle_beta   90.00
_cell.angle_gamma   90.00
#
_symmetry.space_group_name_H-M   'P 1'
#
loop_
_entity.id
_entity.type
_entity.pdbx_description
1 polymer ?
#
loop_
_entity_poly.entity_id
_entity_poly.type
_entity_poly.pdbx_seq_one_letter_code
_entity_poly.pdbx_strand_id
1 'polypeptide(L)'
;CRNMLLSDDARMDSIPGLEIEADDVACSHAATFGTLEEQPIYYLMSRGIQRPQAELMLIEGFFDELLQRIPFERVQERLMAEIEAKIVG
;
A
#
# COMPACT_ATOMS: atom_id res chain seq x y z
N CYS A 1 -0.62 7.47 8.17
CA CYS A 1 0.46 6.72 7.46
C CYS A 1 0.01 5.27 7.33
N ARG A 2 0.09 4.67 6.13
CA ARG A 2 -0.29 3.27 5.86
C ARG A 2 0.89 2.58 5.21
N ASN A 3 1.33 1.46 5.77
CA ASN A 3 2.51 0.73 5.29
C ASN A 3 2.16 -0.73 5.03
N MET A 4 2.71 -1.29 3.95
CA MET A 4 2.59 -2.70 3.60
C MET A 4 3.99 -3.32 3.54
N LEU A 5 4.21 -4.39 4.32
CA LEU A 5 5.43 -5.19 4.30
C LEU A 5 5.23 -6.36 3.33
N LEU A 6 6.13 -6.47 2.35
CA LEU A 6 6.03 -7.47 1.28
C LEU A 6 6.94 -8.69 1.50
N SER A 7 7.81 -8.67 2.51
CA SER A 7 8.70 -9.78 2.86
C SER A 7 8.88 -9.89 4.36
N ASP A 8 9.25 -11.07 4.85
CA ASP A 8 9.48 -11.33 6.27
C ASP A 8 10.67 -10.55 6.84
N ASP A 9 11.64 -10.22 5.99
CA ASP A 9 12.82 -9.42 6.34
C ASP A 9 12.57 -7.90 6.24
N ALA A 10 11.38 -7.48 5.79
CA ALA A 10 11.06 -6.07 5.62
C ALA A 10 10.88 -5.39 6.99
N ARG A 11 11.48 -4.21 7.13
CA ARG A 11 11.38 -3.37 8.33
C ARG A 11 10.84 -1.99 7.96
N MET A 12 9.95 -1.47 8.82
CA MET A 12 9.41 -0.13 8.69
C MET A 12 9.37 0.56 10.06
N ASP A 13 9.92 1.78 10.14
CA ASP A 13 9.92 2.60 11.35
C ASP A 13 9.04 3.85 11.10
N SER A 14 7.89 3.95 11.79
CA SER A 14 7.02 5.15 11.78
C SER A 14 7.24 5.96 13.05
N ILE A 15 7.76 7.19 12.92
CA ILE A 15 7.93 8.13 14.05
C ILE A 15 7.07 9.37 13.80
N PRO A 16 5.76 9.33 14.08
CA PRO A 16 4.91 10.49 13.89
C PRO A 16 5.11 11.52 14.99
N GLY A 17 5.34 12.78 14.60
CA GLY A 17 5.47 13.92 15.50
C GLY A 17 4.42 14.99 15.19
N LEU A 18 3.88 15.61 16.24
CA LEU A 18 3.03 16.80 16.15
C LEU A 18 3.55 17.81 17.18
N GLU A 19 3.81 19.03 16.73
CA GLU A 19 4.12 20.19 17.58
C GLU A 19 2.98 21.20 17.38
N ILE A 20 2.28 21.54 18.47
CA ILE A 20 1.07 22.36 18.44
C ILE A 20 1.27 23.55 19.38
N GLU A 21 1.33 24.76 18.82
CA GLU A 21 1.49 26.02 19.54
C GLU A 21 0.21 26.90 19.50
N ALA A 22 -0.97 26.27 19.40
CA ALA A 22 -2.25 26.96 19.32
C ALA A 22 -3.30 26.35 20.25
N ASP A 23 -4.16 27.19 20.79
CA ASP A 23 -5.35 26.79 21.54
C ASP A 23 -6.54 26.57 20.58
N ASP A 24 -7.40 25.60 20.89
CA ASP A 24 -8.63 25.22 20.15
C ASP A 24 -8.42 24.53 18.79
N VAL A 25 -7.57 23.49 18.76
CA VAL A 25 -7.36 22.64 17.57
C VAL A 25 -7.67 21.17 17.82
N ALA A 26 -8.20 20.49 16.80
CA ALA A 26 -8.32 19.04 16.77
C ALA A 26 -7.23 18.46 15.86
N CYS A 27 -6.30 17.71 16.44
CA CYS A 27 -5.21 17.05 15.71
C CYS A 27 -5.23 15.55 15.97
N SER A 28 -5.10 14.76 14.90
CA SER A 28 -5.00 13.30 14.99
C SER A 28 -3.87 12.81 14.10
N HIS A 29 -3.10 11.84 14.60
CA HIS A 29 -2.18 11.07 13.78
C HIS A 29 -2.48 9.58 13.95
N ALA A 30 -2.49 8.85 12.84
CA ALA A 30 -2.62 7.41 12.85
C ALA A 30 -1.58 6.80 11.91
N ALA A 31 -0.88 5.77 12.38
CA ALA A 31 0.03 4.95 11.59
C ALA A 31 -0.43 3.50 11.68
N THR A 32 -0.62 2.85 10.53
CA THR A 32 -0.92 1.43 10.44
C THR A 32 0.14 0.73 9.60
N PHE A 33 0.42 -0.51 9.95
CA PHE A 33 1.27 -1.41 9.20
C PHE A 33 0.57 -2.76 9.06
N GLY A 34 0.85 -3.48 7.98
CA GLY A 34 0.35 -4.83 7.75
C GLY A 34 1.22 -5.54 6.72
N THR A 35 1.16 -6.86 6.71
CA THR A 35 1.68 -7.69 5.61
C THR A 35 0.58 -7.92 4.59
N LEU A 36 0.87 -8.60 3.48
CA LEU A 36 -0.22 -9.17 2.69
C LEU A 36 -0.99 -10.19 3.54
N GLU A 37 -2.30 -9.99 3.63
CA GLU A 37 -3.18 -10.92 4.32
C GLU A 37 -3.45 -12.14 3.44
N GLU A 38 -3.19 -13.32 3.98
CA GLU A 38 -3.40 -14.58 3.28
C GLU A 38 -4.88 -14.83 2.93
N GLN A 39 -5.81 -14.35 3.75
CA GLN A 39 -7.25 -14.64 3.56
C GLN A 39 -7.80 -14.04 2.26
N PRO A 40 -7.57 -12.76 1.92
CA PRO A 40 -7.88 -12.20 0.59
C PRO A 40 -7.20 -12.96 -0.56
N ILE A 41 -5.94 -13.37 -0.40
CA ILE A 41 -5.21 -14.14 -1.42
C ILE A 41 -5.91 -15.48 -1.66
N TYR A 42 -6.22 -16.25 -0.60
CA TYR A 42 -6.93 -17.53 -0.73
C TYR A 42 -8.31 -17.35 -1.34
N TYR A 43 -9.00 -16.26 -1.03
CA TYR A 43 -10.29 -15.95 -1.64
C TYR A 43 -10.16 -15.74 -3.15
N LEU A 44 -9.19 -14.95 -3.61
CA LEU A 44 -8.92 -14.76 -5.04
C LEU A 44 -8.48 -16.07 -5.71
N MET A 45 -7.64 -16.86 -5.05
CA MET A 45 -7.22 -18.17 -5.54
C MET A 45 -8.38 -19.15 -5.69
N SER A 46 -9.36 -19.13 -4.78
CA SER A 46 -10.57 -19.96 -4.89
C SER A 46 -11.43 -19.63 -6.12
N ARG A 47 -11.25 -18.43 -6.69
CA ARG A 47 -11.88 -17.97 -7.93
C ARG A 47 -11.06 -18.32 -9.18
N GLY A 48 -9.95 -19.05 -9.04
CA GLY A 48 -9.09 -19.49 -10.13
C GLY A 48 -7.94 -18.54 -10.47
N ILE A 49 -7.71 -17.50 -9.68
CA ILE A 49 -6.61 -16.54 -9.88
C ILE A 49 -5.33 -17.15 -9.31
N GLN A 50 -4.22 -17.11 -10.04
CA GLN A 50 -2.96 -17.63 -9.51
C GLN A 50 -2.43 -16.75 -8.38
N ARG A 51 -1.74 -17.34 -7.39
CA ARG A 51 -1.20 -16.60 -6.24
C ARG A 51 -0.44 -15.33 -6.62
N PRO A 52 0.49 -15.34 -7.59
CA PRO A 52 1.23 -14.12 -7.96
C PRO A 52 0.32 -13.01 -8.50
N GLN A 53 -0.74 -13.36 -9.23
CA GLN A 53 -1.73 -12.40 -9.72
C GLN A 53 -2.62 -11.88 -8.57
N ALA A 54 -2.99 -12.74 -7.62
CA ALA A 54 -3.77 -12.35 -6.46
C ALA A 54 -3.00 -11.38 -5.55
N GLU A 55 -1.71 -11.65 -5.31
CA GLU A 55 -0.81 -10.76 -4.57
C GLU A 55 -0.68 -9.42 -5.27
N LEU A 56 -0.46 -9.43 -6.59
CA LEU A 56 -0.37 -8.20 -7.38
C LEU A 56 -1.66 -7.38 -7.24
N MET A 57 -2.84 -7.96 -7.47
CA MET A 57 -4.12 -7.26 -7.33
C MET A 57 -4.31 -6.56 -5.97
N LEU A 58 -3.85 -7.19 -4.89
CA LEU A 58 -3.93 -6.60 -3.54
C LEU A 58 -2.96 -5.42 -3.38
N ILE A 59 -1.75 -5.54 -3.93
CA ILE A 59 -0.75 -4.46 -3.90
C ILE A 59 -1.20 -3.29 -4.77
N GLU A 60 -1.73 -3.56 -5.97
CA GLU A 60 -2.32 -2.55 -6.84
C GLU A 60 -3.43 -1.79 -6.11
N GLY A 61 -4.39 -2.51 -5.50
CA GLY A 61 -5.46 -1.89 -4.72
C GLY A 61 -4.97 -1.07 -3.52
N PHE A 62 -3.82 -1.43 -2.93
CA PHE A 62 -3.21 -0.64 -1.87
C PHE A 62 -2.69 0.72 -2.37
N PHE A 63 -2.09 0.75 -3.57
CA PHE A 63 -1.54 1.97 -4.19
C PHE A 63 -2.55 2.76 -5.03
N ASP A 64 -3.68 2.16 -5.42
CA ASP A 64 -4.70 2.77 -6.27
C ASP A 64 -5.18 4.13 -5.72
N GLU A 65 -5.48 4.22 -4.42
CA GLU A 65 -5.89 5.48 -3.78
C GLU A 65 -4.83 6.58 -3.90
N LEU A 66 -3.55 6.23 -3.90
CA LEU A 66 -2.44 7.18 -4.08
C LEU A 66 -2.32 7.60 -5.54
N LEU A 67 -2.41 6.64 -6.46
CA LEU A 67 -2.23 6.87 -7.90
C LEU A 67 -3.37 7.67 -8.50
N GLN A 68 -4.60 7.47 -8.05
CA GLN A 68 -5.77 8.24 -8.47
C GLN A 68 -5.66 9.75 -8.15
N ARG A 69 -4.77 10.14 -7.23
CA ARG A 69 -4.50 11.56 -6.94
C ARG A 69 -3.64 12.23 -8.01
N ILE A 70 -2.99 11.45 -8.87
CA ILE A 70 -2.14 11.95 -9.94
C ILE A 70 -3.03 12.23 -11.16
N PRO A 71 -3.13 13.47 -11.65
CA PRO A 71 -4.08 13.82 -12.71
C PRO A 71 -3.64 13.35 -14.11
N PHE A 72 -2.43 12.78 -14.25
CA PHE A 72 -1.85 12.38 -15.52
C PHE A 72 -1.78 10.85 -15.62
N GLU A 73 -2.64 10.27 -16.45
CA GLU A 73 -2.74 8.82 -16.68
C GLU A 73 -1.40 8.18 -17.04
N ARG A 74 -0.65 8.80 -17.96
CA ARG A 74 0.70 8.32 -18.35
C ARG A 74 1.68 8.21 -17.17
N VAL A 75 1.51 9.04 -16.13
CA VAL A 75 2.34 8.99 -14.92
C VAL A 75 1.88 7.86 -14.02
N GLN A 76 0.57 7.64 -13.90
CA GLN A 76 0.01 6.50 -13.16
C GLN A 76 0.49 5.17 -13.76
N GLU A 77 0.36 4.99 -15.08
CA GLU A 77 0.81 3.78 -15.79
C GLU A 77 2.29 3.51 -15.58
N ARG A 78 3.14 4.55 -15.68
CA ARG A 78 4.57 4.40 -15.43
C ARG A 78 4.87 3.98 -14.00
N LEU A 79 4.19 4.58 -13.01
CA LEU A 79 4.40 4.22 -11.62
C LEU A 79 3.95 2.80 -11.32
N MET A 80 2.84 2.35 -11.91
CA MET A 80 2.37 0.98 -11.79
C MET A 80 3.35 -0.03 -12.36
N ALA A 81 3.87 0.22 -13.57
CA ALA A 81 4.87 -0.64 -14.19
C ALA A 81 6.16 -0.74 -13.35
N GLU A 82 6.59 0.36 -12.73
CA GLU A 82 7.76 0.37 -11.83
C GLU A 82 7.49 -0.37 -10.50
N ILE A 83 6.27 -0.30 -9.98
CA ILE A 83 5.84 -1.05 -8.79
C ILE A 83 5.84 -2.55 -9.10
N GLU A 84 5.22 -2.97 -10.20
CA GLU A 84 5.22 -4.37 -10.67
C GLU A 84 6.64 -4.92 -10.82
N ALA A 85 7.53 -4.16 -11.47
CA ALA A 85 8.92 -4.56 -11.68
C ALA A 85 9.68 -4.76 -10.36
N LYS A 86 9.35 -4.00 -9.31
CA LYS A 86 9.96 -4.13 -7.97
C LYS A 86 9.41 -5.29 -7.14
N ILE A 87 8.24 -5.82 -7.50
CA ILE A 87 7.59 -6.93 -6.79
C ILE A 87 7.99 -8.27 -7.42
N VAL A 88 8.11 -8.32 -8.75
CA VAL A 88 8.41 -9.54 -9.51
C VAL A 88 9.93 -9.74 -9.71
N GLY A 89 10.73 -8.68 -9.57
CA GLY A 89 12.20 -8.73 -9.67
C GLY A 89 12.88 -9.03 -8.35
#